data_AF-A0A9P4YUR6-F1
#
_entry.id   AF-A0A9P4YUR6-F1
#
_cell.length_a   1.000
_cell.length_b   1.000
_cell.length_c   1.000
_cell.angle_alpha   90.00
_cell.angle_beta   90.00
_cell.angle_gamma   90.00
#
_symmetry.space_group_name_H-M   'P 1'
#
loop_
_entity.id
_entity.type
_entity.pdbx_description
1 polymer ?
#
loop_
_entity_poly.entity_id
_entity_poly.type
_entity_poly.pdbx_seq_one_letter_code
_entity_poly.pdbx_strand_id
1 'polypeptide(L)'
;MASTSYRVAGTVPLLEPLVKFPRLMAFLNHFIHDKWRSKDRLAEFVRLHHHQDDDGQSQSQRRRPEYHISILHGEDDYDIPWTHSDQLFWHAVSATEPTGITYEELEKEKSDTRVDLGAGGWMVERRSSRGVITEQILKNGLHDRIMGYPVVSLAIYKAFNHE
;
A
#
# COMPACT_ATOMS: atom_id res chain seq x y z
N MET A 1 -2.94 7.18 -14.27
CA MET A 1 -3.98 8.16 -13.88
C MET A 1 -3.89 8.34 -12.39
N ALA A 2 -3.52 9.55 -11.96
CA ALA A 2 -3.64 9.98 -10.58
C ALA A 2 -5.13 9.97 -10.18
N SER A 3 -5.39 9.69 -8.89
CA SER A 3 -6.68 9.32 -8.29
C SER A 3 -7.90 10.10 -8.80
N THR A 4 -8.87 9.40 -9.36
CA THR A 4 -10.16 9.95 -9.82
C THR A 4 -11.15 10.20 -8.66
N SER A 5 -10.79 9.87 -7.42
CA SER A 5 -11.67 9.90 -6.25
C SER A 5 -11.02 10.66 -5.08
N TYR A 6 -11.04 11.99 -5.14
CA TYR A 6 -10.80 12.85 -3.98
C TYR A 6 -12.15 13.45 -3.54
N ARG A 7 -12.53 13.23 -2.29
CA ARG A 7 -13.80 13.69 -1.71
C ARG A 7 -13.53 14.55 -0.49
N VAL A 8 -13.95 15.81 -0.44
CA VAL A 8 -13.85 16.53 0.85
C VAL A 8 -14.95 16.06 1.78
N ALA A 9 -14.55 15.70 3.00
CA ALA A 9 -15.44 15.29 4.08
C ALA A 9 -16.38 14.12 3.70
N GLY A 10 -15.92 13.20 2.83
CA GLY A 10 -16.66 12.01 2.42
C GLY A 10 -17.93 12.26 1.58
N THR A 11 -18.31 13.51 1.35
CA THR A 11 -19.63 13.89 0.79
C THR A 11 -19.54 14.73 -0.48
N VAL A 12 -18.51 15.58 -0.63
CA VAL A 12 -18.38 16.43 -1.82
C VAL A 12 -17.24 15.91 -2.69
N PRO A 13 -17.53 15.24 -3.82
CA PRO A 13 -16.50 14.78 -4.72
C PRO A 13 -15.94 16.00 -5.46
N LEU A 14 -14.81 16.54 -4.98
CA LEU A 14 -14.24 17.75 -5.56
C LEU A 14 -13.82 17.55 -7.02
N LEU A 15 -13.34 16.35 -7.35
CA LEU A 15 -12.82 16.06 -8.68
C LEU A 15 -13.87 15.51 -9.66
N GLU A 16 -15.03 15.00 -9.21
CA GLU A 16 -16.08 14.48 -10.13
C GLU A 16 -16.62 15.55 -11.10
N PRO A 17 -16.93 16.79 -10.67
CA PRO A 17 -17.33 17.85 -11.58
C PRO A 17 -16.21 18.19 -12.58
N LEU A 18 -14.95 18.13 -12.15
CA LEU A 18 -13.78 18.44 -12.96
C LEU A 18 -13.50 17.38 -14.04
N VAL A 19 -13.84 16.10 -13.80
CA VAL A 19 -13.72 15.02 -14.80
C VAL A 19 -14.52 15.32 -16.07
N LYS A 20 -15.61 16.10 -15.97
CA LYS A 20 -16.44 16.51 -17.12
C LYS A 20 -15.78 17.58 -17.99
N PHE A 21 -14.69 18.21 -17.54
CA PHE A 21 -13.97 19.26 -18.25
C PHE A 21 -12.53 18.84 -18.57
N PRO A 22 -12.31 18.03 -19.63
CA PRO A 22 -11.02 17.41 -19.91
C PRO A 22 -9.88 18.43 -20.11
N ARG A 23 -10.17 19.64 -20.60
CA ARG A 23 -9.17 20.71 -20.74
C ARG A 23 -8.69 21.26 -19.39
N LEU A 24 -9.59 21.40 -18.43
CA LEU A 24 -9.25 21.87 -17.09
C LEU A 24 -8.45 20.78 -16.33
N MET A 25 -8.84 19.52 -16.49
CA MET A 25 -8.04 18.40 -15.99
C MET A 25 -6.64 18.34 -16.63
N ALA A 26 -6.51 18.57 -17.93
CA ALA A 26 -5.20 18.62 -18.59
C ALA A 26 -4.32 19.76 -18.07
N PHE A 27 -4.92 20.93 -17.82
CA PHE A 27 -4.24 22.08 -17.20
C PHE A 27 -3.79 21.78 -15.77
N LEU A 28 -4.66 21.22 -14.92
CA LEU A 28 -4.31 20.85 -13.54
C LEU A 28 -3.23 19.77 -13.51
N ASN A 29 -3.32 18.76 -14.39
CA ASN A 29 -2.32 17.71 -14.54
C ASN A 29 -0.95 18.24 -15.04
N HIS A 30 -0.86 19.47 -15.55
CA HIS A 30 0.43 20.08 -15.87
C HIS A 30 1.24 20.41 -14.61
N PHE A 31 0.57 20.76 -13.51
CA PHE A 31 1.23 21.10 -12.23
C PHE A 31 1.66 19.86 -11.44
N ILE A 32 1.13 18.67 -11.78
CA ILE A 32 1.55 17.41 -11.18
C ILE A 32 2.89 17.02 -11.81
N HIS A 33 3.98 17.24 -11.07
CA HIS A 33 5.33 16.85 -11.46
C HIS A 33 5.44 15.33 -11.60
N ASP A 34 4.95 14.61 -10.59
CA ASP A 34 5.07 13.16 -10.49
C ASP A 34 3.76 12.48 -10.89
N LYS A 35 3.74 11.93 -12.11
CA LYS A 35 2.55 11.27 -12.70
C LYS A 35 2.58 9.75 -12.57
N TRP A 36 3.58 9.21 -11.87
CA TRP A 36 3.74 7.78 -11.72
C TRP A 36 2.62 7.21 -10.86
N ARG A 37 2.17 6.01 -11.21
CA ARG A 37 1.11 5.31 -10.48
C ARG A 37 1.79 4.57 -9.33
N SER A 38 1.48 4.95 -8.09
CA SER A 38 2.14 4.39 -6.89
C SER A 38 2.11 2.86 -6.87
N LYS A 39 0.99 2.27 -7.29
CA LYS A 39 0.83 0.82 -7.44
C LYS A 39 1.83 0.16 -8.39
N ASP A 40 2.11 0.81 -9.53
CA ASP A 40 2.97 0.24 -10.57
C ASP A 40 4.43 0.32 -10.12
N ARG A 41 4.82 1.42 -9.44
CA ARG A 41 6.16 1.58 -8.85
C ARG A 41 6.40 0.65 -7.67
N LEU A 42 5.42 0.49 -6.77
CA LEU A 42 5.57 -0.41 -5.64
C LEU A 42 5.73 -1.86 -6.13
N ALA A 43 4.91 -2.27 -7.10
CA ALA A 43 5.04 -3.58 -7.72
C ALA A 43 6.38 -3.76 -8.46
N GLU A 44 6.87 -2.73 -9.15
CA GLU A 44 8.19 -2.73 -9.79
C GLU A 44 9.32 -2.87 -8.76
N PHE A 45 9.26 -2.09 -7.68
CA PHE A 45 10.19 -2.18 -6.55
C PHE A 45 10.23 -3.59 -5.97
N VAL A 46 9.07 -4.18 -5.67
CA VAL A 46 9.01 -5.56 -5.16
C VAL A 46 9.62 -6.55 -6.17
N ARG A 47 9.25 -6.50 -7.46
CA ARG A 47 9.79 -7.40 -8.49
C ARG A 47 11.31 -7.34 -8.58
N LEU A 48 11.89 -6.14 -8.57
CA LEU A 48 13.34 -5.96 -8.69
C LEU A 48 14.10 -6.66 -7.57
N HIS A 49 13.62 -6.53 -6.32
CA HIS A 49 14.24 -7.14 -5.15
C HIS A 49 13.87 -8.62 -4.98
N HIS A 50 12.71 -9.04 -5.48
CA HIS A 50 12.21 -10.40 -5.33
C HIS A 50 12.82 -11.39 -6.33
N HIS A 51 13.07 -10.98 -7.58
CA HIS A 51 13.58 -11.86 -8.64
C HIS A 51 15.11 -11.83 -8.82
N GLN A 52 15.85 -11.16 -7.94
CA GLN A 52 17.30 -11.01 -8.05
C GLN A 52 18.14 -12.26 -7.69
N ASP A 53 17.52 -13.43 -7.46
CA ASP A 53 18.16 -14.63 -6.91
C ASP A 53 18.20 -15.84 -7.87
N ASP A 54 18.96 -15.75 -8.97
CA ASP A 54 19.38 -16.95 -9.72
C ASP A 54 20.90 -17.02 -9.98
N ASP A 55 21.71 -16.27 -9.21
CA ASP A 55 23.18 -16.20 -9.35
C ASP A 55 23.94 -17.09 -8.33
N GLY A 56 23.37 -18.26 -8.00
CA GLY A 56 24.12 -19.41 -7.47
C GLY A 56 24.84 -19.27 -6.10
N GLN A 57 24.58 -18.22 -5.31
CA GLN A 57 25.20 -18.07 -3.99
C GLN A 57 24.48 -18.89 -2.91
N SER A 58 25.26 -19.63 -2.13
CA SER A 58 24.80 -20.63 -1.15
C SER A 58 23.72 -20.13 -0.18
N GLN A 59 22.67 -20.96 -0.03
CA GLN A 59 21.54 -20.83 0.91
C GLN A 59 21.92 -20.74 2.41
N SER A 60 23.21 -20.78 2.77
CA SER A 60 23.68 -20.86 4.15
C SER A 60 23.88 -19.52 4.86
N GLN A 61 23.74 -18.39 4.16
CA GLN A 61 23.59 -17.07 4.78
C GLN A 61 22.12 -16.65 4.63
N ARG A 62 21.34 -16.83 5.70
CA ARG A 62 19.95 -16.37 5.82
C ARG A 62 19.92 -14.86 5.65
N ARG A 63 19.84 -14.41 4.40
CA ARG A 63 19.76 -12.99 4.04
C ARG A 63 18.47 -12.43 4.66
N ARG A 64 18.61 -11.29 5.32
CA ARG A 64 17.51 -10.54 5.93
C ARG A 64 16.48 -10.20 4.83
N PRO A 65 15.20 -9.96 5.16
CA PRO A 65 14.26 -9.44 4.17
C PRO A 65 14.85 -8.14 3.59
N GLU A 66 15.05 -8.11 2.28
CA GLU A 66 15.62 -6.97 1.55
C GLU A 66 14.68 -5.78 1.52
N TYR A 67 13.38 -6.04 1.66
CA TYR A 67 12.37 -4.99 1.78
C TYR A 67 11.42 -5.25 2.96
N HIS A 68 11.07 -4.16 3.61
CA HIS A 68 10.02 -4.08 4.62
C HIS A 68 9.04 -2.98 4.17
N ILE A 69 7.84 -3.37 3.76
CA ILE A 69 6.82 -2.45 3.25
C ILE A 69 5.66 -2.45 4.24
N SER A 70 5.32 -1.27 4.77
CA SER A 70 4.13 -1.10 5.63
C SER A 70 3.20 -0.07 5.00
N ILE A 71 1.97 -0.48 4.72
CA ILE A 71 0.89 0.36 4.19
C ILE A 71 -0.08 0.63 5.34
N LEU A 72 -0.17 1.89 5.76
CA LEU A 72 -1.00 2.35 6.88
C LEU A 72 -2.11 3.29 6.36
N HIS A 73 -3.36 3.09 6.79
CA HIS A 73 -4.47 3.98 6.42
C HIS A 73 -5.55 4.01 7.51
N GLY A 74 -6.18 5.15 7.78
CA GLY A 74 -7.36 5.25 8.63
C GLY A 74 -8.67 4.92 7.90
N GLU A 75 -9.54 4.10 8.49
CA GLU A 75 -10.91 3.88 8.00
C GLU A 75 -11.74 5.18 8.00
N ASP A 76 -11.38 6.12 8.87
CA ASP A 76 -11.98 7.45 9.02
C ASP A 76 -11.33 8.53 8.13
N ASP A 77 -10.45 8.17 7.19
CA ASP A 77 -9.99 9.11 6.17
C ASP A 77 -11.16 9.48 5.23
N TYR A 78 -11.65 10.70 5.39
CA TYR A 78 -12.77 11.23 4.61
C TYR A 78 -12.36 11.76 3.24
N ASP A 79 -11.06 11.95 3.01
CA ASP A 79 -10.48 12.55 1.80
C ASP A 79 -10.12 11.49 0.76
N ILE A 80 -9.51 10.40 1.21
CA ILE A 80 -9.08 9.26 0.40
C ILE A 80 -9.61 7.95 0.99
N PRO A 81 -10.37 7.15 0.22
CA PRO A 81 -10.83 5.84 0.70
C PRO A 81 -9.67 4.88 0.98
N TRP A 82 -9.71 4.22 2.14
CA TRP A 82 -8.72 3.21 2.52
C TRP A 82 -8.65 2.00 1.58
N THR A 83 -9.70 1.75 0.78
CA THR A 83 -9.71 0.73 -0.28
C THR A 83 -8.65 0.97 -1.36
N HIS A 84 -8.10 2.18 -1.47
CA HIS A 84 -6.93 2.43 -2.31
C HIS A 84 -5.65 1.78 -1.75
N SER A 85 -5.51 1.70 -0.42
CA SER A 85 -4.40 0.98 0.22
C SER A 85 -4.49 -0.52 -0.04
N ASP A 86 -5.70 -1.05 -0.07
CA ASP A 86 -5.94 -2.46 -0.39
C ASP A 86 -5.50 -2.81 -1.82
N GLN A 87 -5.84 -1.96 -2.79
CA GLN A 87 -5.32 -2.11 -4.16
C GLN A 87 -3.79 -2.03 -4.21
N LEU A 88 -3.17 -1.16 -3.40
CA LEU A 88 -1.72 -1.03 -3.31
C LEU A 88 -1.09 -2.29 -2.71
N PHE A 89 -1.68 -2.84 -1.66
CA PHE A 89 -1.26 -4.09 -1.03
C PHE A 89 -1.36 -5.26 -2.00
N TRP A 90 -2.49 -5.42 -2.70
CA TRP A 90 -2.65 -6.44 -3.72
C TRP A 90 -1.59 -6.35 -4.82
N HIS A 91 -1.33 -5.16 -5.35
CA HIS A 91 -0.30 -4.97 -6.37
C HIS A 91 1.11 -5.32 -5.87
N ALA A 92 1.41 -5.03 -4.61
CA ALA A 92 2.69 -5.36 -4.01
C ALA A 92 2.84 -6.87 -3.76
N VAL A 93 1.80 -7.54 -3.26
CA VAL A 93 1.80 -8.99 -3.03
C VAL A 93 1.82 -9.76 -4.34
N SER A 94 1.00 -9.36 -5.33
CA SER A 94 1.00 -10.00 -6.65
C SER A 94 2.38 -9.90 -7.34
N ALA A 95 3.15 -8.86 -7.03
CA ALA A 95 4.52 -8.69 -7.53
C ALA A 95 5.57 -9.63 -6.89
N THR A 96 5.24 -10.37 -5.83
CA THR A 96 6.14 -11.40 -5.29
C THR A 96 6.04 -12.72 -6.06
N GLU A 97 4.96 -12.95 -6.79
CA GLU A 97 4.72 -14.21 -7.50
C GLU A 97 4.98 -14.06 -9.00
N PRO A 98 5.71 -14.97 -9.68
CA PRO A 98 5.97 -14.88 -11.12
C PRO A 98 4.71 -14.79 -11.99
N THR A 99 3.63 -15.46 -11.57
CA THR A 99 2.33 -15.46 -12.27
C THR A 99 1.33 -14.48 -11.67
N GLY A 100 1.68 -13.82 -10.57
CA GLY A 100 0.77 -13.01 -9.76
C GLY A 100 -0.25 -13.83 -8.98
N ILE A 101 -1.05 -13.11 -8.19
CA ILE A 101 -2.26 -13.59 -7.49
C ILE A 101 -3.45 -12.74 -7.93
N THR A 102 -4.63 -13.35 -8.09
CA THR A 102 -5.86 -12.59 -8.35
C THR A 102 -6.29 -11.80 -7.11
N TYR A 103 -7.12 -10.79 -7.29
CA TYR A 103 -7.59 -9.98 -6.16
C TYR A 103 -8.49 -10.80 -5.23
N GLU A 104 -9.37 -11.63 -5.80
CA GLU A 104 -10.30 -12.48 -5.06
C GLU A 104 -9.60 -13.56 -4.23
N GLU A 105 -8.54 -14.17 -4.79
CA GLU A 105 -7.71 -15.13 -4.05
C GLU A 105 -7.01 -14.47 -2.86
N LEU A 106 -6.43 -13.27 -3.08
CA LEU A 106 -5.77 -12.54 -2.00
C LEU A 106 -6.76 -12.09 -0.93
N GLU A 107 -7.95 -11.61 -1.30
CA GLU A 107 -8.98 -11.20 -0.34
C GLU A 107 -9.42 -12.37 0.54
N LYS A 108 -9.54 -13.58 -0.02
CA LYS A 108 -9.79 -14.78 0.76
C LYS A 108 -8.63 -15.13 1.69
N GLU A 109 -7.39 -15.02 1.23
CA GLU A 109 -6.20 -15.24 2.08
C GLU A 109 -6.14 -14.22 3.23
N LYS A 110 -6.48 -12.96 2.95
CA LYS A 110 -6.56 -11.88 3.93
C LYS A 110 -7.63 -12.15 4.97
N SER A 111 -8.81 -12.64 4.58
CA SER A 111 -9.85 -12.97 5.57
C SER A 111 -9.41 -14.02 6.59
N ASP A 112 -8.54 -14.95 6.17
CA ASP A 112 -8.07 -16.04 7.02
C ASP A 112 -6.86 -15.65 7.89
N THR A 113 -6.05 -14.67 7.44
CA THR A 113 -4.78 -14.28 8.08
C THR A 113 -4.82 -12.93 8.78
N ARG A 114 -5.92 -12.18 8.63
CA ARG A 114 -6.12 -10.88 9.27
C ARG A 114 -6.09 -11.00 10.78
N VAL A 115 -5.32 -10.12 11.41
CA VAL A 115 -5.25 -9.93 12.86
C VAL A 115 -6.09 -8.72 13.24
N ASP A 116 -7.07 -8.93 14.12
CA ASP A 116 -7.85 -7.85 14.74
C ASP A 116 -7.03 -7.22 15.88
N LEU A 117 -6.87 -5.90 15.83
CA LEU A 117 -6.12 -5.08 16.80
C LEU A 117 -7.07 -4.21 17.63
N GLY A 118 -8.38 -4.46 17.58
CA GLY A 118 -9.40 -3.71 18.30
C GLY A 118 -9.42 -2.24 17.89
N ALA A 119 -9.11 -1.34 18.83
CA ALA A 119 -9.05 0.10 18.57
C ALA A 119 -7.93 0.46 17.56
N GLY A 120 -6.91 -0.38 17.43
CA GLY A 120 -5.86 -0.25 16.41
C GLY A 120 -6.29 -0.62 15.00
N GLY A 121 -7.54 -1.05 14.82
CA GLY A 121 -8.06 -1.54 13.55
C GLY A 121 -7.64 -2.97 13.31
N TRP A 122 -7.09 -3.25 12.13
CA TRP A 122 -6.67 -4.60 11.77
C TRP A 122 -5.43 -4.56 10.89
N MET A 123 -4.73 -5.68 10.82
CA MET A 123 -3.58 -5.84 9.95
C MET A 123 -3.55 -7.20 9.27
N VAL A 124 -2.89 -7.26 8.13
CA VAL A 124 -2.50 -8.49 7.46
C VAL A 124 -1.04 -8.37 7.04
N GLU A 125 -0.32 -9.49 7.09
CA GLU A 125 1.09 -9.54 6.77
C GLU A 125 1.35 -10.66 5.77
N ARG A 126 2.07 -10.33 4.68
CA ARG A 126 2.56 -11.28 3.70
C ARG A 126 4.07 -11.34 3.77
N ARG A 127 4.60 -12.49 4.21
CA ARG A 127 6.04 -12.79 4.15
C ARG A 127 6.36 -13.55 2.88
N SER A 128 7.41 -13.10 2.20
CA SER A 128 8.02 -13.79 1.07
C SER A 128 9.44 -14.23 1.44
N SER A 129 10.11 -14.97 0.55
CA SER A 129 11.53 -15.34 0.73
C SER A 129 12.47 -14.14 0.85
N ARG A 130 12.05 -12.95 0.40
CA ARG A 130 12.90 -11.76 0.25
C ARG A 130 12.41 -10.55 1.02
N GLY A 131 11.22 -10.57 1.62
CA GLY A 131 10.64 -9.37 2.18
C GLY A 131 9.36 -9.61 2.97
N VAL A 132 8.90 -8.55 3.62
CA VAL A 132 7.59 -8.53 4.28
C VAL A 132 6.78 -7.33 3.79
N ILE A 133 5.51 -7.57 3.54
CA ILE A 133 4.53 -6.56 3.13
C ILE A 133 3.39 -6.61 4.14
N THR A 134 3.15 -5.51 4.83
CA THR A 134 2.10 -5.37 5.83
C THR A 134 1.09 -4.33 5.36
N GLU A 135 -0.19 -4.66 5.42
CA GLU A 135 -1.27 -3.68 5.39
C GLU A 135 -1.86 -3.58 6.78
N GLN A 136 -2.01 -2.36 7.27
CA GLN A 136 -2.69 -2.07 8.53
C GLN A 136 -3.68 -0.92 8.34
N ILE A 137 -4.95 -1.25 8.52
CA ILE A 137 -6.08 -0.34 8.39
C ILE A 137 -6.58 -0.01 9.80
N LEU A 138 -6.37 1.23 10.21
CA LEU A 138 -6.68 1.73 11.54
C LEU A 138 -8.14 2.15 11.64
N LYS A 139 -8.76 2.00 12.82
CA LYS A 139 -10.10 2.58 13.05
C LYS A 139 -10.10 4.10 12.97
N ASN A 140 -9.00 4.72 13.41
CA ASN A 140 -8.85 6.16 13.40
C ASN A 140 -7.44 6.55 12.95
N GLY A 141 -7.35 7.61 12.17
CA GLY A 141 -6.10 8.17 11.68
C GLY A 141 -6.29 9.53 11.05
N LEU A 142 -7.42 9.76 10.35
CA LEU A 142 -7.69 10.92 9.49
C LEU A 142 -6.59 11.18 8.46
N HIS A 143 -6.90 11.93 7.40
CA HIS A 143 -5.99 12.16 6.28
C HIS A 143 -4.63 12.76 6.72
N ASP A 144 -4.68 13.84 7.49
CA ASP A 144 -3.47 14.62 7.85
C ASP A 144 -2.90 14.28 9.23
N ARG A 145 -3.64 13.54 10.07
CA ARG A 145 -3.28 13.33 11.47
C ARG A 145 -2.59 12.01 11.75
N ILE A 146 -2.70 11.05 10.82
CA ILE A 146 -2.19 9.70 10.98
C ILE A 146 -0.67 9.68 11.25
N MET A 147 0.08 10.65 10.72
CA MET A 147 1.51 10.79 10.96
C MET A 147 1.89 11.02 12.42
N GLY A 148 0.98 11.56 13.23
CA GLY A 148 1.17 11.73 14.68
C GLY A 148 0.85 10.49 15.51
N TYR A 149 0.35 9.42 14.90
CA TYR A 149 -0.12 8.25 15.63
C TYR A 149 1.05 7.28 15.93
N PRO A 150 1.09 6.66 17.13
CA PRO A 150 2.16 5.74 17.51
C PRO A 150 2.37 4.57 16.53
N VAL A 151 1.33 4.17 15.79
CA VAL A 151 1.41 3.11 14.78
C VAL A 151 2.47 3.40 13.71
N VAL A 152 2.63 4.67 13.31
CA VAL A 152 3.61 5.07 12.29
C VAL A 152 5.01 4.93 12.86
N SER A 153 5.22 5.36 14.10
CA SER A 153 6.50 5.20 14.80
C SER A 153 6.85 3.71 14.99
N LEU A 154 5.85 2.88 15.30
CA LEU A 154 6.04 1.44 15.42
C LEU A 154 6.40 0.78 14.08
N ALA A 155 5.72 1.17 12.98
CA ALA A 155 6.04 0.67 11.65
C ALA A 155 7.47 1.06 11.22
N ILE A 156 7.88 2.31 11.48
CA ILE A 156 9.26 2.76 11.25
C ILE A 156 10.23 1.94 12.10
N TYR A 157 9.96 1.77 13.39
CA TYR A 157 10.79 0.95 14.27
C TYR A 157 10.95 -0.48 13.73
N LYS A 158 9.86 -1.13 13.32
CA LYS A 158 9.89 -2.49 12.76
C LYS A 158 10.71 -2.58 11.47
N ALA A 159 10.58 -1.59 10.58
CA ALA A 159 11.33 -1.54 9.34
C ALA A 159 12.86 -1.56 9.56
N PHE A 160 13.34 -0.96 10.67
CA PHE A 160 14.76 -0.91 10.99
C PHE A 160 15.22 -1.96 12.02
N ASN A 161 14.33 -2.51 12.83
CA ASN A 161 14.69 -3.41 13.94
C ASN A 161 14.40 -4.90 13.71
N HIS A 162 14.01 -5.29 12.50
CA HIS A 162 14.03 -6.70 12.05
C HIS A 162 13.20 -7.68 12.91
N GLU A 163 11.96 -7.33 13.24
CA GLU A 163 10.93 -8.26 13.73
C GLU A 163 9.87 -8.56 12.64
#